data_AF-A0A535H6R0-F1
#
_entry.id   AF-A0A535H6R0-F1
#
_cell.length_a   1.000
_cell.length_b   1.000
_cell.length_c   1.000
_cell.angle_alpha   90.00
_cell.angle_beta   90.00
_cell.angle_gamma   90.00
#
_symmetry.space_group_name_H-M   'P 1'
#
loop_
_entity.id
_entity.type
_entity.pdbx_description
1 polymer ?
#
loop_
_entity_poly.entity_id
_entity_poly.type
_entity_poly.pdbx_seq_one_letter_code
_entity_poly.pdbx_strand_id
1 'polypeptide(L)'
;MALAKSDDPDFYPYKLTPSLLSPSEKAFYVALMLAAGRRYLVFPKVRLADLCQDLDRWAGTEAFDLVSSKRVDFVLCDAKTFRPTLAIELDDRSH
;
A
#
# COMPACT_ATOMS: atom_id res chain seq x y z
N MET A 1 4.76 14.79 21.63
CA MET A 1 3.94 14.07 22.62
C MET A 1 3.23 12.95 21.87
N ALA A 2 3.26 11.68 22.26
CA ALA A 2 3.30 11.13 23.60
C ALA A 2 4.59 10.34 23.92
N LEU A 3 4.99 10.52 25.19
CA LEU A 3 5.83 9.63 25.97
C LEU A 3 4.95 8.48 26.48
N ALA A 4 5.46 7.26 26.48
CA ALA A 4 5.31 6.30 27.59
C ALA A 4 6.08 5.02 27.28
N LYS A 5 6.85 4.54 28.26
CA LYS A 5 6.98 3.11 28.55
C LYS A 5 5.91 2.84 29.60
N SER A 6 5.07 1.81 29.46
CA SER A 6 4.25 1.34 30.59
C SER A 6 3.60 -0.01 30.31
N ASP A 7 3.63 -0.87 31.32
CA ASP A 7 3.01 -2.20 31.43
C ASP A 7 1.46 -2.16 31.46
N ASP A 8 0.84 -1.35 30.61
CA ASP A 8 -0.62 -1.29 30.45
C ASP A 8 -1.05 -2.31 29.38
N PRO A 9 -1.99 -3.22 29.65
CA PRO A 9 -2.44 -4.25 28.70
C PRO A 9 -3.02 -3.67 27.39
N ASP A 10 -3.40 -2.39 27.38
CA ASP A 10 -3.84 -1.67 26.17
C ASP A 10 -2.72 -0.80 25.53
N PHE A 11 -1.48 -0.92 26.02
CA PHE A 11 -0.32 -0.22 25.45
C PHE A 11 0.20 -0.96 24.22
N TYR A 12 -0.37 -0.63 23.07
CA TYR A 12 0.20 -1.07 21.80
C TYR A 12 1.41 -0.22 21.40
N PRO A 13 2.51 -0.81 20.90
CA PRO A 13 3.74 -0.10 20.55
C PRO A 13 3.64 0.67 19.22
N TYR A 14 2.46 1.20 18.89
CA TYR A 14 2.21 1.85 17.60
C TYR A 14 1.96 3.34 17.78
N LYS A 15 2.60 4.12 16.91
CA LYS A 15 2.38 5.56 16.77
C LYS A 15 2.14 5.87 15.30
N LEU A 16 1.40 6.94 15.04
CA LEU A 16 1.24 7.44 13.68
C LEU A 16 2.60 7.76 13.06
N THR A 17 2.83 7.29 11.83
CA THR A 17 4.03 7.65 11.07
C THR A 17 3.98 9.13 10.67
N PRO A 18 5.10 9.87 10.70
CA PRO A 18 5.14 11.25 10.20
C PRO A 18 4.87 11.34 8.69
N SER A 19 5.05 10.24 7.95
CA SER A 19 4.82 10.18 6.50
C SER A 19 4.49 8.75 6.06
N LEU A 20 3.51 8.61 5.16
CA LEU A 20 3.19 7.32 4.53
C LEU A 20 4.23 6.93 3.47
N LEU A 21 4.75 7.91 2.74
CA LEU A 21 5.68 7.72 1.63
C LEU A 21 7.11 8.13 2.00
N SER A 22 8.10 7.43 1.45
CA SER A 22 9.51 7.83 1.43
C SER A 22 9.71 9.11 0.57
N PRO A 23 10.85 9.82 0.69
CA PRO A 23 11.13 10.96 -0.19
C PRO A 23 11.11 10.61 -1.68
N SER A 24 11.70 9.47 -2.07
CA SER A 24 11.72 8.98 -3.45
C SER A 24 10.30 8.67 -3.94
N GLU A 25 9.52 7.97 -3.13
CA GLU A 25 8.12 7.64 -3.43
C GLU A 25 7.26 8.90 -3.57
N LYS A 26 7.48 9.93 -2.76
CA LYS A 26 6.77 11.21 -2.90
C LYS A 26 7.08 11.89 -4.24
N ALA A 27 8.35 11.95 -4.61
CA ALA A 27 8.77 12.54 -5.88
C ALA A 27 8.13 11.80 -7.07
N PHE A 28 8.15 10.47 -7.02
CA PHE A 28 7.51 9.64 -8.04
C PHE A 28 5.99 9.81 -8.05
N TYR A 29 5.33 9.83 -6.88
CA TYR A 29 3.89 10.01 -6.78
C TYR A 29 3.42 11.30 -7.45
N VAL A 30 4.14 12.41 -7.26
CA VAL A 30 3.82 13.69 -7.92
C VAL A 30 3.91 13.57 -9.44
N ALA A 31 4.98 12.96 -9.96
CA ALA A 31 5.14 12.74 -11.41
C ALA A 31 4.06 11.78 -11.96
N LEU A 32 3.74 10.72 -11.22
CA LEU A 32 2.74 9.73 -11.59
C LEU A 32 1.34 10.35 -11.62
N MET A 33 0.98 11.21 -10.66
CA MET A 33 -0.29 11.94 -10.65
C MET A 33 -0.45 12.82 -11.89
N LEU A 34 0.61 13.51 -12.31
CA LEU A 34 0.60 14.31 -13.54
C LEU A 34 0.41 13.43 -14.79
N ALA A 35 1.12 12.30 -14.86
CA ALA A 35 1.02 11.36 -15.98
C ALA A 35 -0.34 10.64 -16.05
N ALA A 36 -0.93 10.31 -14.89
CA ALA A 36 -2.26 9.69 -14.79
C ALA A 36 -3.38 10.62 -15.27
N GLY A 37 -3.17 11.94 -15.12
CA GLY A 37 -4.13 12.96 -15.51
C GLY A 37 -5.51 12.72 -14.88
N ARG A 38 -6.58 12.83 -15.67
CA ARG A 38 -7.95 12.58 -15.22
C ARG A 38 -8.45 11.16 -15.51
N ARG A 39 -7.60 10.32 -16.10
CA ARG A 39 -7.98 8.98 -16.56
C ARG A 39 -7.85 7.96 -15.44
N TYR A 40 -6.87 8.14 -14.56
CA TYR A 40 -6.57 7.20 -13.49
C TYR A 40 -6.52 7.87 -12.13
N LEU A 41 -6.88 7.11 -11.10
CA LEU A 41 -6.64 7.43 -9.69
C LEU A 41 -5.38 6.69 -9.24
N VAL A 42 -4.57 7.33 -8.39
CA VAL A 42 -3.31 6.76 -7.89
C VAL A 42 -3.47 6.41 -6.41
N PHE A 43 -3.29 5.13 -6.07
CA PHE A 43 -3.32 4.61 -4.70
C PHE A 43 -1.92 4.17 -4.26
N PRO A 44 -1.32 4.80 -3.24
CA PRO A 44 -0.03 4.37 -2.71
C PRO A 44 -0.15 3.23 -1.68
N LYS A 45 0.92 2.44 -1.53
CA LYS A 45 1.12 1.43 -0.47
C LYS A 45 -0.02 0.42 -0.32
N VAL A 46 -0.55 -0.05 -1.45
CA VAL A 46 -1.69 -0.98 -1.49
C VAL A 46 -1.20 -2.40 -1.16
N ARG A 47 -1.91 -3.11 -0.29
CA ARG A 47 -1.60 -4.52 0.01
C ARG A 47 -1.99 -5.36 -1.19
N LEU A 48 -1.16 -6.34 -1.54
CA LEU A 48 -1.45 -7.22 -2.67
C LEU A 48 -2.75 -8.00 -2.44
N ALA A 49 -3.02 -8.40 -1.20
CA ALA A 49 -4.27 -9.05 -0.81
C ALA A 49 -5.53 -8.22 -1.16
N ASP A 50 -5.46 -6.88 -1.12
CA ASP A 50 -6.60 -6.00 -1.45
C ASP A 50 -6.84 -5.89 -2.97
N LEU A 51 -5.92 -6.41 -3.79
CA LEU A 51 -6.03 -6.45 -5.26
C LEU A 51 -6.49 -7.83 -5.77
N CYS A 52 -6.55 -8.83 -4.90
CA CYS A 52 -6.84 -10.21 -5.27
C CYS A 52 -8.26 -10.59 -4.88
N GLN A 53 -8.93 -11.33 -5.76
CA GLN A 53 -10.17 -12.01 -5.44
C GLN A 53 -9.89 -13.51 -5.32
N ASP A 54 -10.31 -14.10 -4.20
CA ASP A 54 -10.30 -15.56 -4.04
C ASP A 54 -11.44 -16.16 -4.87
N LEU A 55 -11.09 -16.87 -5.95
CA LEU A 55 -12.03 -17.43 -6.91
C LEU A 55 -12.52 -18.83 -6.51
N ASP A 56 -11.70 -19.58 -5.76
CA ASP A 56 -11.96 -20.98 -5.43
C ASP A 56 -12.34 -21.20 -3.96
N ARG A 57 -12.53 -20.10 -3.21
CA ARG A 57 -12.71 -20.12 -1.74
C ARG A 57 -11.61 -20.95 -1.07
N TRP A 58 -10.40 -20.85 -1.59
CA TRP A 58 -9.25 -21.48 -0.97
C TRP A 58 -8.99 -20.75 0.34
N ALA A 59 -9.65 -21.23 1.40
CA ALA A 59 -9.37 -20.89 2.79
C ALA A 59 -8.01 -21.45 3.24
N GLY A 60 -7.02 -21.46 2.35
CA GLY A 60 -5.64 -21.79 2.65
C GLY A 60 -4.97 -20.57 3.24
N THR A 61 -4.74 -20.60 4.56
CA THR A 61 -4.03 -19.54 5.29
C THR A 61 -2.69 -19.22 4.63
N GLU A 62 -1.96 -20.22 4.14
CA GLU A 62 -0.62 -20.02 3.55
C GLU A 62 -0.62 -19.15 2.28
N ALA A 63 -1.58 -19.36 1.37
CA ALA A 63 -1.68 -18.56 0.14
C ALA A 63 -2.10 -17.12 0.47
N PHE A 64 -3.02 -16.96 1.42
CA PHE A 64 -3.42 -15.64 1.91
C PHE A 64 -2.28 -14.93 2.65
N ASP A 65 -1.49 -15.63 3.46
CA ASP A 65 -0.33 -15.10 4.17
C ASP A 65 0.74 -14.59 3.19
N LEU A 66 0.95 -15.31 2.08
CA LEU A 66 1.89 -14.91 1.04
C LEU A 66 1.48 -13.59 0.36
N VAL A 67 0.19 -13.40 0.05
CA VAL A 67 -0.29 -12.16 -0.59
C VAL A 67 -0.48 -11.02 0.42
N SER A 68 -0.86 -11.33 1.65
CA SER A 68 -1.16 -10.34 2.69
C SER A 68 0.08 -9.70 3.31
N SER A 69 1.23 -10.38 3.20
CA SER A 69 2.55 -9.88 3.59
C SER A 69 3.21 -8.95 2.56
N LYS A 70 2.67 -8.90 1.34
CA LYS A 70 3.22 -8.09 0.23
C LYS A 70 2.42 -6.80 0.03
N ARG A 71 3.12 -5.77 -0.42
CA ARG A 71 2.56 -4.48 -0.83
C ARG A 71 3.13 -4.10 -2.19
N VAL A 72 2.34 -3.34 -2.94
CA VAL A 72 2.77 -2.65 -4.15
C VAL A 72 2.90 -1.16 -3.81
N ASP A 73 3.93 -0.49 -4.32
CA ASP A 73 4.14 0.93 -4.04
C ASP A 73 3.01 1.82 -4.56
N PHE A 74 2.55 1.61 -5.80
CA PHE A 74 1.42 2.34 -6.37
C PHE A 74 0.51 1.47 -7.23
N VAL A 75 -0.77 1.79 -7.23
CA VAL A 75 -1.77 1.20 -8.12
C VAL A 75 -2.52 2.30 -8.85
N LEU A 76 -2.60 2.21 -10.17
CA LEU A 76 -3.51 3.01 -10.99
C LEU A 76 -4.85 2.29 -11.13
N CYS A 77 -5.92 2.98 -10.79
CA CYS A 77 -7.28 2.51 -11.02
C CYS A 77 -7.99 3.38 -12.05
N ASP A 78 -8.90 2.79 -12.82
CA ASP A 78 -9.82 3.57 -13.66
C ASP A 78 -10.60 4.58 -12.81
N ALA A 79 -10.64 5.84 -13.24
CA ALA A 79 -11.18 6.92 -12.41
C ALA A 79 -12.70 6.88 -12.21
N LYS A 80 -13.44 6.09 -12.99
CA LYS A 80 -14.90 5.96 -12.87
C LYS A 80 -15.31 4.74 -12.06
N THR A 81 -14.58 3.64 -12.24
CA THR A 81 -14.96 2.33 -11.72
C THR A 81 -14.10 1.86 -10.55
N PHE A 82 -12.99 2.54 -10.27
CA PHE A 82 -11.99 2.16 -9.27
C PHE A 82 -11.35 0.80 -9.51
N ARG A 83 -11.55 0.22 -10.70
CA ARG A 83 -10.95 -1.06 -11.08
C ARG A 83 -9.42 -0.90 -11.20
N PRO A 84 -8.62 -1.72 -10.50
CA PRO A 84 -7.16 -1.73 -10.68
C PRO A 84 -6.79 -2.01 -12.13
N THR A 85 -5.89 -1.21 -12.69
CA THR A 85 -5.45 -1.28 -14.09
C THR A 85 -3.95 -1.51 -14.21
N LEU A 86 -3.14 -0.94 -13.32
CA LEU A 86 -1.69 -1.11 -13.32
C LEU A 86 -1.14 -1.07 -11.90
N ALA A 87 -0.28 -2.03 -11.56
CA ALA A 87 0.55 -2.04 -10.35
C ALA A 87 1.96 -1.56 -10.72
N ILE A 88 2.56 -0.71 -9.87
CA ILE A 88 3.89 -0.13 -10.07
C ILE A 88 4.69 -0.33 -8.80
N GLU A 89 5.85 -0.96 -8.92
CA GLU A 89 6.84 -1.09 -7.86
C GLU A 89 8.04 -0.19 -8.18
N LEU A 90 8.54 0.52 -7.18
CA LEU A 90 9.78 1.28 -7.32
C LEU A 90 10.96 0.39 -6.94
N ASP A 91 11.91 0.25 -7.86
CA ASP A 91 13.17 -0.42 -7.58
C ASP A 91 14.08 0.57 -6.84
N ASP A 92 13.85 0.74 -5.54
CA ASP A 92 14.75 1.51 -4.71
C ASP A 92 16.08 0.73 -4.63
N ARG A 93 17.12 1.25 -5.30
CA ARG A 93 18.50 0.72 -5.28
C ARG A 93 19.20 0.88 -3.92
N SER A 94 18.45 0.80 -2.82
CA SER A 94 18.95 0.89 -1.45
C SER A 94 18.90 -0.47 -0.75
N HIS A 95 19.28 -1.54 -1.46
CA HIS A 95 19.74 -2.78 -0.86
C HIS A 95 21.23 -2.68 -0.51
#